data_AF-A0AAE0FFH6-F1
#
_entry.id   AF-A0AAE0FFH6-F1
#
_cell.length_a   1.000
_cell.length_b   1.000
_cell.length_c   1.000
_cell.angle_alpha   90.00
_cell.angle_beta   90.00
_cell.angle_gamma   90.00
#
_symmetry.space_group_name_H-M   'P 1'
#
loop_
_entity.id
_entity.type
_entity.pdbx_description
1 polymer ?
#
loop_
_entity_poly.entity_id
_entity_poly.type
_entity_poly.pdbx_seq_one_letter_code
_entity_poly.pdbx_strand_id
1 'polypeptide(L)'
;MGKARDYAKEELNDEPEEEEPVDEKPTKGKYRKDKPWDNDSIEHWKVEKFDKEDNPGGLLEESSFATLFPKYREKYLREVWPAVTRALKEVGIACELNLVEGSMTVRTTIKTWDPWVIIKARDLIKLLSRSVPAPQALKILEDEMQCDIIKVGGLVANKERFVKRRQRLLGPNGSTLKATELLTGCYIMVQGNTVACMGTYKGLKQARRVVEDCMNNVHPIYHIK
;
A
#
# COMPACT_ATOMS: atom_id res chain seq x y z
N MET A 1 60.89 9.43 75.72
CA MET A 1 59.45 9.67 75.46
C MET A 1 59.08 8.89 74.20
N GLY A 2 58.23 7.87 74.11
CA GLY A 2 57.35 7.15 75.03
C GLY A 2 56.30 6.42 74.16
N LYS A 3 56.23 5.07 74.27
CA LYS A 3 55.10 4.14 73.91
C LYS A 3 54.71 4.04 72.40
N ALA A 4 54.31 2.91 71.80
CA ALA A 4 54.12 1.50 72.16
C ALA A 4 53.96 0.65 70.86
N ARG A 5 54.43 -0.62 70.89
CA ARG A 5 53.89 -1.92 70.36
C ARG A 5 52.82 -1.92 69.26
N ASP A 6 52.68 -2.87 68.33
CA ASP A 6 53.32 -4.11 67.82
C ASP A 6 52.57 -4.33 66.46
N TYR A 7 53.07 -4.96 65.39
CA TYR A 7 53.03 -6.41 65.16
C TYR A 7 53.56 -6.72 63.73
N ALA A 8 54.38 -7.77 63.66
CA ALA A 8 54.60 -8.77 62.59
C ALA A 8 54.53 -8.37 61.09
N LYS A 9 55.63 -8.62 60.37
CA LYS A 9 55.61 -8.98 58.93
C LYS A 9 56.38 -10.29 58.77
N GLU A 10 55.63 -11.34 58.42
CA GLU A 10 56.08 -12.70 58.19
C GLU A 10 56.42 -12.86 56.71
N GLU A 11 57.56 -13.50 56.42
CA GLU A 11 58.05 -13.79 55.07
C GLU A 11 57.20 -14.89 54.41
N LEU A 12 56.78 -14.68 53.15
CA LEU A 12 55.98 -15.65 52.39
C LEU A 12 56.80 -16.18 51.20
N ASN A 13 56.83 -17.51 51.08
CA ASN A 13 57.56 -18.36 50.14
C ASN A 13 57.25 -18.11 48.65
N ASP A 14 58.25 -18.43 47.81
CA ASP A 14 58.18 -18.63 46.35
C ASP A 14 57.31 -19.85 45.97
N GLU A 15 56.28 -19.64 45.15
CA GLU A 15 55.62 -20.65 44.30
C GLU A 15 55.27 -20.02 42.93
N PRO A 16 55.27 -20.80 41.82
CA PRO A 16 55.33 -20.27 40.45
C PRO A 16 54.02 -19.65 39.98
N GLU A 17 54.12 -18.60 39.16
CA GLU A 17 53.01 -17.85 38.56
C GLU A 17 51.99 -18.78 37.88
N GLU A 18 50.75 -18.78 38.38
CA GLU A 18 49.60 -19.38 37.72
C GLU A 18 49.29 -18.61 36.42
N GLU A 19 49.32 -19.31 35.28
CA GLU A 19 48.87 -18.77 33.99
C GLU A 19 47.37 -18.41 34.06
N GLU A 20 47.05 -17.11 33.96
CA GLU A 20 45.66 -16.66 33.80
C GLU A 20 45.02 -17.26 32.52
N PRO A 21 43.73 -17.64 32.55
CA PRO A 21 43.08 -18.20 31.38
C PRO A 21 42.96 -17.14 30.29
N VAL A 22 43.57 -17.43 29.15
CA VAL A 22 43.54 -16.60 27.95
C VAL A 22 42.10 -16.34 27.52
N ASP A 23 41.69 -15.08 27.57
CA ASP A 23 40.41 -14.59 27.05
C ASP A 23 40.23 -15.00 25.57
N GLU A 24 39.34 -15.97 25.31
CA GLU A 24 39.01 -16.41 23.95
C GLU A 24 38.41 -15.24 23.16
N LYS A 25 39.20 -14.68 22.23
CA LYS A 25 38.69 -13.75 21.22
C LYS A 25 37.44 -14.33 20.55
N PRO A 26 36.35 -13.55 20.37
CA PRO A 26 35.11 -14.09 19.83
C PRO A 26 35.34 -14.55 18.40
N THR A 27 35.34 -15.86 18.20
CA THR A 27 35.39 -16.50 16.89
C THR A 27 34.27 -15.94 16.02
N LYS A 28 34.61 -15.28 14.91
CA LYS A 28 33.67 -14.87 13.86
C LYS A 28 32.86 -16.10 13.42
N GLY A 29 31.62 -16.20 13.90
CA GLY A 29 30.75 -17.35 13.58
C GLY A 29 29.90 -17.86 14.73
N LYS A 30 30.14 -17.48 16.00
CA LYS A 30 29.34 -17.94 17.17
C LYS A 30 27.81 -17.69 17.03
N TYR A 31 27.39 -16.77 16.16
CA TYR A 31 25.98 -16.45 15.86
C TYR A 31 25.46 -16.93 14.48
N ARG A 32 26.32 -17.51 13.64
CA ARG A 32 25.89 -18.19 12.40
C ARG A 32 25.65 -19.65 12.72
N LYS A 33 24.61 -19.91 13.52
CA LYS A 33 24.07 -21.26 13.66
C LYS A 33 23.17 -21.52 12.46
N ASP A 34 23.22 -22.73 11.91
CA ASP A 34 22.22 -23.17 10.95
C ASP A 34 20.85 -23.00 11.59
N LYS A 35 19.95 -22.36 10.86
CA LYS A 35 18.57 -22.14 11.29
C LYS A 35 17.72 -23.21 10.61
N PRO A 36 17.34 -24.30 11.30
CA PRO A 36 16.57 -25.37 10.67
C PRO A 36 15.19 -24.90 10.16
N TRP A 37 14.73 -23.76 10.67
CA TRP A 37 13.49 -23.07 10.29
C TRP A 37 13.63 -22.09 9.11
N ASP A 38 14.83 -21.90 8.57
CA ASP A 38 15.15 -20.96 7.48
C ASP A 38 15.84 -21.77 6.37
N ASN A 39 15.04 -22.57 5.66
CA ASN A 39 15.48 -23.45 4.58
C ASN A 39 15.08 -22.87 3.22
N ASP A 40 15.81 -23.24 2.17
CA ASP A 40 15.59 -22.75 0.80
C ASP A 40 14.19 -23.10 0.22
N SER A 41 13.44 -23.98 0.91
CA SER A 41 12.07 -24.36 0.54
C SER A 41 11.00 -23.41 1.09
N ILE A 42 11.34 -22.50 2.01
CA ILE A 42 10.37 -21.56 2.61
C ILE A 42 10.27 -20.30 1.74
N GLU A 43 9.08 -20.08 1.17
CA GLU A 43 8.73 -18.83 0.49
C GLU A 43 8.45 -17.72 1.51
N HIS A 44 9.52 -17.04 1.95
CA HIS A 44 9.49 -15.94 2.91
C HIS A 44 8.59 -14.75 2.52
N TRP A 45 8.18 -14.66 1.25
CA TRP A 45 7.44 -13.52 0.71
C TRP A 45 6.01 -13.86 0.29
N LYS A 46 5.55 -15.08 0.60
CA LYS A 46 4.17 -15.47 0.32
C LYS A 46 3.23 -14.73 1.26
N VAL A 47 2.34 -13.93 0.70
CA VAL A 47 1.31 -13.24 1.47
C VAL A 47 0.20 -14.24 1.78
N GLU A 48 0.08 -14.62 3.05
CA GLU A 48 -1.03 -15.44 3.52
C GLU A 48 -2.32 -14.62 3.51
N LYS A 49 -3.43 -15.26 3.15
CA LYS A 49 -4.74 -14.60 3.21
C LYS A 49 -5.14 -14.51 4.67
N PHE A 50 -5.55 -13.32 5.09
CA PHE A 50 -6.23 -13.16 6.36
C PHE A 50 -7.62 -13.77 6.21
N ASP A 51 -8.05 -14.58 7.17
CA ASP A 51 -9.35 -15.20 7.20
C ASP A 51 -10.16 -14.76 8.44
N LYS A 52 -11.46 -15.06 8.44
CA LYS A 52 -12.36 -14.73 9.56
C LYS A 52 -11.95 -15.40 10.87
N GLU A 53 -11.25 -16.51 10.78
CA GLU A 53 -10.79 -17.30 11.92
C GLU A 53 -9.63 -16.61 12.66
N ASP A 54 -8.85 -15.77 11.97
CA ASP A 54 -7.71 -15.05 12.53
C ASP A 54 -8.13 -13.88 13.43
N ASN A 55 -9.37 -13.38 13.26
CA ASN A 55 -9.94 -12.33 14.10
C ASN A 55 -11.38 -12.64 14.54
N PRO A 56 -11.57 -13.54 15.51
CA PRO A 56 -12.90 -13.93 15.99
C PRO A 56 -13.60 -12.82 16.79
N GLY A 57 -12.82 -11.90 17.39
CA GLY A 57 -13.34 -10.79 18.20
C GLY A 57 -13.76 -9.56 17.40
N GLY A 58 -13.39 -9.49 16.12
CA GLY A 58 -13.64 -8.33 15.27
C GLY A 58 -12.85 -7.09 15.70
N LEU A 59 -13.21 -5.93 15.15
CA LEU A 59 -12.63 -4.65 15.52
C LEU A 59 -13.44 -3.98 16.64
N LEU A 60 -12.76 -3.47 17.66
CA LEU A 60 -13.39 -2.71 18.74
C LEU A 60 -13.71 -1.27 18.34
N GLU A 61 -12.79 -0.65 17.60
CA GLU A 61 -12.87 0.75 17.20
C GLU A 61 -13.45 0.93 15.79
N GLU A 62 -14.16 2.03 15.60
CA GLU A 62 -14.74 2.40 14.31
C GLU A 62 -13.77 3.28 13.50
N SER A 63 -13.51 2.88 12.26
CA SER A 63 -12.81 3.69 11.27
C SER A 63 -13.80 4.08 10.17
N SER A 64 -13.87 5.37 9.85
CA SER A 64 -14.77 5.91 8.84
C SER A 64 -14.03 6.77 7.83
N PHE A 65 -14.35 6.59 6.54
CA PHE A 65 -13.83 7.39 5.45
C PHE A 65 -14.97 7.89 4.57
N ALA A 66 -14.91 9.16 4.18
CA ALA A 66 -15.85 9.76 3.24
C ALA A 66 -15.13 10.30 2.00
N THR A 67 -15.80 10.29 0.86
CA THR A 67 -15.32 10.91 -0.39
C THR A 67 -16.47 11.58 -1.11
N LEU A 68 -16.26 12.83 -1.50
CA LEU A 68 -17.22 13.60 -2.30
C LEU A 68 -17.18 13.14 -3.76
N PHE A 69 -18.33 13.13 -4.42
CA PHE A 69 -18.45 12.84 -5.85
C PHE A 69 -19.12 13.99 -6.62
N PRO A 70 -18.78 14.18 -7.90
CA PRO A 70 -19.42 15.21 -8.71
C PRO A 70 -20.90 14.93 -8.98
N LYS A 71 -21.73 15.99 -9.05
CA LYS A 71 -23.18 15.88 -9.27
C LYS A 71 -23.58 15.05 -10.49
N TYR A 72 -22.84 15.12 -11.60
CA TYR A 72 -23.13 14.31 -12.80
C TYR A 72 -23.02 12.80 -12.56
N ARG A 73 -22.34 12.36 -11.50
CA ARG A 73 -22.13 10.95 -11.19
C ARG A 73 -23.29 10.34 -10.40
N GLU A 74 -24.15 11.17 -9.82
CA GLU A 74 -25.22 10.77 -8.90
C GLU A 74 -26.12 9.67 -9.47
N LYS A 75 -26.61 9.85 -10.71
CA LYS A 75 -27.54 8.92 -11.36
C LYS A 75 -26.95 7.50 -11.43
N TYR A 76 -25.70 7.40 -11.88
CA TYR A 76 -25.05 6.10 -11.98
C TYR A 76 -24.77 5.50 -10.60
N LEU A 77 -24.27 6.30 -9.65
CA LEU A 77 -23.97 5.81 -8.30
C LEU A 77 -25.23 5.23 -7.66
N ARG A 78 -26.38 5.90 -7.81
CA ARG A 78 -27.67 5.41 -7.35
C ARG A 78 -28.04 4.06 -7.96
N GLU A 79 -27.81 3.87 -9.26
CA GLU A 79 -28.12 2.61 -9.97
C GLU A 79 -27.22 1.46 -9.54
N VAL A 80 -25.92 1.70 -9.31
CA VAL A 80 -24.95 0.64 -8.98
C VAL A 80 -24.76 0.42 -7.47
N TRP A 81 -25.25 1.33 -6.62
CA TRP A 81 -25.04 1.27 -5.17
C TRP A 81 -25.45 -0.07 -4.54
N PRO A 82 -26.57 -0.71 -4.91
CA PRO A 82 -26.95 -2.00 -4.34
C PRO A 82 -25.90 -3.10 -4.56
N ALA A 83 -25.18 -3.08 -5.68
CA ALA A 83 -24.11 -4.03 -5.96
C ALA A 83 -22.87 -3.74 -5.09
N VAL A 84 -22.53 -2.47 -4.89
CA VAL A 84 -21.44 -2.03 -4.00
C VAL A 84 -21.73 -2.43 -2.55
N THR A 85 -22.95 -2.18 -2.07
CA THR A 85 -23.39 -2.57 -0.73
C THR A 85 -23.30 -4.07 -0.51
N ARG A 86 -23.65 -4.89 -1.51
CA ARG A 86 -23.55 -6.36 -1.41
C ARG A 86 -22.09 -6.79 -1.23
N ALA A 87 -21.19 -6.30 -2.07
CA ALA A 87 -19.77 -6.64 -1.99
C ALA A 87 -19.11 -6.19 -0.67
N LEU A 88 -19.40 -4.96 -0.21
CA LEU A 88 -18.85 -4.47 1.06
C LEU A 88 -19.43 -5.18 2.29
N LYS A 89 -20.68 -5.67 2.20
CA LYS A 89 -21.30 -6.45 3.28
C LYS A 89 -20.62 -7.81 3.48
N GLU A 90 -20.11 -8.44 2.42
CA GLU A 90 -19.40 -9.72 2.51
C GLU A 90 -18.11 -9.63 3.35
N VAL A 91 -17.44 -8.49 3.28
CA VAL A 91 -16.25 -8.16 4.07
C VAL A 91 -16.55 -7.45 5.40
N GLY A 92 -17.83 -7.25 5.72
CA GLY A 92 -18.26 -6.66 7.00
C GLY A 92 -18.09 -5.14 7.09
N ILE A 93 -18.05 -4.43 5.97
CA ILE A 93 -18.00 -2.97 5.91
C ILE A 93 -19.40 -2.41 5.66
N ALA A 94 -19.77 -1.37 6.41
CA ALA A 94 -20.98 -0.60 6.14
C ALA A 94 -20.68 0.57 5.20
N CYS A 95 -21.59 0.86 4.28
CA CYS A 95 -21.45 1.96 3.33
C CYS A 95 -22.75 2.76 3.20
N GLU A 96 -22.62 4.08 3.06
CA GLU A 96 -23.72 5.02 2.92
C GLU A 96 -23.49 5.94 1.70
N LEU A 97 -24.58 6.24 0.98
CA LEU A 97 -24.58 7.16 -0.15
C LEU A 97 -25.49 8.34 0.18
N ASN A 98 -24.89 9.51 0.39
CA ASN A 98 -25.62 10.75 0.63
C ASN A 98 -25.72 11.55 -0.68
N LEU A 99 -26.93 11.63 -1.23
CA LEU A 99 -27.21 12.34 -2.48
C LEU A 99 -27.39 13.85 -2.29
N VAL A 100 -27.69 14.30 -1.07
CA VAL A 100 -27.86 15.72 -0.75
C VAL A 100 -26.50 16.40 -0.65
N GLU A 101 -25.57 15.81 0.10
CA GLU A 101 -24.19 16.29 0.21
C GLU A 101 -23.32 15.90 -0.99
N GLY A 102 -23.72 14.85 -1.73
CA GLY A 102 -22.90 14.28 -2.79
C GLY A 102 -21.67 13.54 -2.25
N SER A 103 -21.85 12.77 -1.17
CA SER A 103 -20.78 12.06 -0.48
C SER A 103 -21.05 10.54 -0.40
N MET A 104 -19.98 9.76 -0.47
CA MET A 104 -19.98 8.32 -0.19
C MET A 104 -19.15 8.07 1.07
N THR A 105 -19.69 7.31 2.00
CA THR A 105 -19.05 6.99 3.27
C THR A 105 -18.92 5.49 3.43
N VAL A 106 -17.77 5.04 3.94
CA VAL A 106 -17.52 3.65 4.34
C VAL A 106 -17.05 3.62 5.79
N ARG A 107 -17.55 2.69 6.58
CA ARG A 107 -17.20 2.52 7.99
C ARG A 107 -16.99 1.05 8.35
N THR A 108 -16.04 0.78 9.24
CA THR A 108 -15.89 -0.54 9.85
C THR A 108 -17.07 -0.84 10.76
N THR A 109 -17.30 -2.12 11.02
CA THR A 109 -18.30 -2.58 11.97
C THR A 109 -17.67 -3.62 12.88
N ILE A 110 -18.38 -4.01 13.93
CA ILE A 110 -17.96 -5.11 14.83
C ILE A 110 -17.77 -6.43 14.05
N LYS A 111 -18.39 -6.56 12.87
CA LYS A 111 -18.27 -7.75 12.00
C LYS A 111 -17.09 -7.67 11.02
N THR A 112 -16.37 -6.56 11.00
CA THR A 112 -15.15 -6.43 10.18
C THR A 112 -14.08 -7.28 10.83
N TRP A 113 -13.62 -8.29 10.11
CA TRP A 113 -12.61 -9.23 10.55
C TRP A 113 -11.22 -8.79 10.07
N ASP A 114 -11.08 -8.41 8.79
CA ASP A 114 -9.83 -7.88 8.21
C ASP A 114 -9.64 -6.38 8.55
N PRO A 115 -8.59 -6.01 9.31
CA PRO A 115 -8.29 -4.60 9.61
C PRO A 115 -7.94 -3.76 8.38
N TRP A 116 -7.37 -4.36 7.32
CA TRP A 116 -6.91 -3.63 6.12
C TRP A 116 -8.04 -3.36 5.12
N VAL A 117 -9.15 -4.11 5.19
CA VAL A 117 -10.24 -3.99 4.21
C VAL A 117 -10.88 -2.60 4.16
N ILE A 118 -10.81 -1.83 5.26
CA ILE A 118 -11.30 -0.44 5.27
C ILE A 118 -10.50 0.47 4.33
N ILE A 119 -9.21 0.21 4.17
CA ILE A 119 -8.33 0.94 3.25
C ILE A 119 -8.72 0.63 1.79
N LYS A 120 -9.02 -0.64 1.49
CA LYS A 120 -9.53 -1.06 0.18
C LYS A 120 -10.91 -0.44 -0.11
N ALA A 121 -11.80 -0.40 0.88
CA ALA A 121 -13.12 0.22 0.73
C ALA A 121 -13.04 1.75 0.52
N ARG A 122 -12.11 2.43 1.20
CA ARG A 122 -11.78 3.84 0.95
C ARG A 122 -11.33 4.04 -0.50
N ASP A 123 -10.51 3.15 -1.00
CA ASP A 123 -9.98 3.23 -2.36
C ASP A 123 -11.05 2.91 -3.42
N LEU A 124 -11.98 2.00 -3.11
CA LEU A 124 -13.19 1.75 -3.91
C LEU A 124 -14.04 3.02 -4.09
N ILE A 125 -14.40 3.71 -3.00
CA ILE A 125 -15.21 4.94 -3.11
C ILE A 125 -14.47 6.07 -3.83
N LYS A 126 -13.15 6.14 -3.68
CA LYS A 126 -12.33 7.08 -4.46
C LYS A 126 -12.35 6.75 -5.95
N LEU A 127 -12.24 5.49 -6.34
CA LEU A 127 -12.32 5.06 -7.75
C LEU A 127 -13.69 5.36 -8.36
N LEU A 128 -14.78 5.09 -7.62
CA LEU A 128 -16.14 5.42 -8.04
C LEU A 128 -16.32 6.94 -8.25
N SER A 129 -15.71 7.77 -7.40
CA SER A 129 -15.72 9.23 -7.55
C SER A 129 -14.99 9.69 -8.82
N ARG A 130 -13.98 8.94 -9.27
CA ARG A 130 -13.20 9.16 -10.51
C ARG A 130 -13.79 8.43 -11.72
N SER A 131 -15.10 8.13 -11.65
CA SER A 131 -15.91 7.54 -12.73
C SER A 131 -15.41 6.19 -13.26
N VAL A 132 -14.63 5.45 -12.48
CA VAL A 132 -14.37 4.05 -12.79
C VAL A 132 -15.69 3.26 -12.69
N PRO A 133 -15.99 2.36 -13.64
CA PRO A 133 -17.17 1.52 -13.57
C PRO A 133 -17.14 0.59 -12.35
N ALA A 134 -18.28 0.39 -11.68
CA ALA A 134 -18.38 -0.43 -10.48
C ALA A 134 -17.84 -1.88 -10.66
N PRO A 135 -18.12 -2.61 -11.75
CA PRO A 135 -17.56 -3.96 -11.94
C PRO A 135 -16.04 -3.99 -11.98
N GLN A 136 -15.41 -2.93 -12.48
CA GLN A 136 -13.95 -2.82 -12.49
C GLN A 136 -13.42 -2.35 -11.14
N ALA A 137 -14.10 -1.39 -10.50
CA ALA A 137 -13.70 -0.85 -9.21
C ALA A 137 -13.77 -1.90 -8.09
N LEU A 138 -14.76 -2.80 -8.10
CA LEU A 138 -14.94 -3.85 -7.09
C LEU A 138 -13.76 -4.82 -7.00
N LYS A 139 -12.97 -4.98 -8.07
CA LYS A 139 -11.74 -5.79 -8.06
C LYS A 139 -10.71 -5.29 -7.06
N ILE A 140 -10.79 -4.04 -6.59
CA ILE A 140 -9.89 -3.49 -5.56
C ILE A 140 -10.01 -4.19 -4.20
N LEU A 141 -11.08 -4.96 -3.98
CA LEU A 141 -11.25 -5.76 -2.76
C LEU A 141 -10.31 -6.98 -2.75
N GLU A 142 -9.85 -7.42 -3.91
CA GLU A 142 -8.85 -8.50 -4.08
C GLU A 142 -7.45 -8.01 -3.66
N ASP A 143 -6.63 -8.87 -3.06
CA ASP A 143 -5.31 -8.49 -2.51
C ASP A 143 -4.30 -8.05 -3.58
N GLU A 144 -4.32 -8.68 -4.76
CA GLU A 144 -3.37 -8.41 -5.84
C GLU A 144 -3.64 -7.07 -6.55
N MET A 145 -4.87 -6.56 -6.43
CA MET A 145 -5.31 -5.36 -7.11
C MET A 145 -5.09 -4.15 -6.22
N GLN A 146 -4.43 -3.14 -6.77
CA GLN A 146 -4.15 -1.88 -6.09
C GLN A 146 -4.62 -0.72 -6.96
N CYS A 147 -4.76 0.46 -6.36
CA CYS A 147 -5.14 1.65 -7.11
C CYS A 147 -4.14 2.78 -6.93
N ASP A 148 -4.10 3.66 -7.93
CA ASP A 148 -3.33 4.88 -7.87
C ASP A 148 -4.09 6.03 -8.54
N ILE A 149 -4.23 7.16 -7.84
CA ILE A 149 -4.88 8.37 -8.37
C ILE A 149 -3.82 9.42 -8.61
N ILE A 150 -3.40 9.54 -9.87
CA ILE A 150 -2.35 10.45 -10.30
C ILE A 150 -2.97 11.82 -10.57
N LYS A 151 -2.56 12.82 -9.80
CA LYS A 151 -2.97 14.21 -10.02
C LYS A 151 -2.15 14.81 -11.16
N VAL A 152 -2.80 15.05 -12.30
CA VAL A 152 -2.18 15.69 -13.46
C VAL A 152 -2.47 17.19 -13.53
N GLY A 153 -3.50 17.65 -12.82
CA GLY A 153 -3.83 19.07 -12.70
C GLY A 153 -2.72 19.84 -11.95
N GLY A 154 -2.22 20.90 -12.58
CA GLY A 154 -1.13 21.74 -12.05
C GLY A 154 0.25 21.38 -12.59
N LEU A 155 0.43 20.21 -13.23
CA LEU A 155 1.72 19.85 -13.88
C LEU A 155 2.03 20.74 -15.09
N VAL A 156 0.99 21.30 -15.72
CA VAL A 156 1.12 22.18 -16.87
C VAL A 156 0.38 23.48 -16.57
N ALA A 157 1.10 24.61 -16.58
CA ALA A 157 0.53 25.92 -16.25
C ALA A 157 -0.55 26.37 -17.25
N ASN A 158 -0.34 26.14 -18.54
CA ASN A 158 -1.28 26.57 -19.59
C ASN A 158 -2.37 25.51 -19.83
N LYS A 159 -3.64 25.93 -19.71
CA LYS A 159 -4.84 25.09 -19.88
C LYS A 159 -4.92 24.45 -21.27
N GLU A 160 -4.60 25.15 -22.34
CA GLU A 160 -4.65 24.59 -23.70
C GLU A 160 -3.60 23.49 -23.88
N ARG A 161 -2.39 23.74 -23.36
CA ARG A 161 -1.30 22.76 -23.40
C ARG A 161 -1.65 21.53 -22.58
N PHE A 162 -2.30 21.72 -21.42
CA PHE A 162 -2.81 20.62 -20.60
C PHE A 162 -3.83 19.77 -21.37
N VAL A 163 -4.83 20.39 -22.01
CA VAL A 163 -5.84 19.65 -22.80
C VAL A 163 -5.19 18.88 -23.95
N LYS A 164 -4.24 19.48 -24.68
CA LYS A 164 -3.50 18.81 -25.77
C LYS A 164 -2.67 17.63 -25.26
N ARG A 165 -1.95 17.76 -24.13
CA ARG A 165 -1.16 16.67 -23.52
C ARG A 165 -2.04 15.57 -22.93
N ARG A 166 -3.17 15.92 -22.31
CA ARG A 166 -4.16 14.95 -21.84
C ARG A 166 -4.75 14.17 -23.02
N GLN A 167 -5.13 14.85 -24.10
CA GLN A 167 -5.64 14.18 -25.30
C GLN A 167 -4.59 13.27 -25.94
N ARG A 168 -3.31 13.68 -25.92
CA ARG A 168 -2.18 12.85 -26.35
C ARG A 168 -2.05 11.56 -25.54
N LEU A 169 -2.29 11.60 -24.22
CA LEU A 169 -2.29 10.42 -23.36
C LEU A 169 -3.39 9.42 -23.76
N LEU A 170 -4.59 9.90 -24.12
CA LEU A 170 -5.65 9.03 -24.65
C LEU A 170 -5.25 8.45 -26.02
N GLY A 171 -4.68 9.30 -26.87
CA GLY A 171 -4.38 8.96 -28.26
C GLY A 171 -5.61 8.99 -29.17
N PRO A 172 -5.43 8.82 -30.50
CA PRO A 172 -6.53 8.74 -31.44
C PRO A 172 -7.38 7.50 -31.12
N ASN A 173 -8.69 7.68 -30.97
CA ASN A 173 -9.66 6.64 -30.61
C ASN A 173 -9.28 5.81 -29.36
N GLY A 174 -8.48 6.37 -28.44
CA GLY A 174 -8.06 5.65 -27.23
C GLY A 174 -6.95 4.61 -27.44
N SER A 175 -6.34 4.56 -28.64
CA SER A 175 -5.31 3.55 -28.99
C SER A 175 -4.09 3.58 -28.07
N THR A 176 -3.56 4.77 -27.77
CA THR A 176 -2.39 4.93 -26.89
C THR A 176 -2.71 4.52 -25.46
N LEU A 177 -3.90 4.87 -24.95
CA LEU A 177 -4.37 4.42 -23.65
C LEU A 177 -4.45 2.90 -23.60
N LYS A 178 -5.09 2.28 -24.61
CA LYS A 178 -5.25 0.83 -24.64
C LYS A 178 -3.92 0.08 -24.75
N ALA A 179 -2.97 0.59 -25.53
CA ALA A 179 -1.63 0.04 -25.59
C ALA A 179 -0.91 0.12 -24.24
N THR A 180 -1.04 1.25 -23.53
CA THR A 180 -0.46 1.43 -22.19
C THR A 180 -1.09 0.48 -21.17
N GLU A 181 -2.42 0.28 -21.22
CA GLU A 181 -3.13 -0.70 -20.38
C GLU A 181 -2.60 -2.13 -20.60
N LEU A 182 -2.45 -2.54 -21.86
CA LEU A 182 -1.96 -3.87 -22.21
C LEU A 182 -0.51 -4.10 -21.76
N LEU A 183 0.36 -3.10 -21.92
CA LEU A 183 1.75 -3.20 -21.52
C LEU A 183 1.94 -3.24 -20.00
N THR A 184 1.16 -2.43 -19.26
CA THR A 184 1.29 -2.32 -17.80
C THR A 184 0.43 -3.33 -17.05
N GLY A 185 -0.48 -4.03 -17.73
CA GLY A 185 -1.50 -4.88 -17.10
C GLY A 185 -2.46 -4.10 -16.19
N CYS A 186 -2.57 -2.79 -16.38
CA CYS A 186 -3.40 -1.90 -15.58
C CYS A 186 -4.64 -1.45 -16.35
N TYR A 187 -5.70 -1.16 -15.62
CA TYR A 187 -6.84 -0.38 -16.13
C TYR A 187 -6.60 1.11 -15.86
N ILE A 188 -6.75 1.96 -16.88
CA ILE A 188 -6.43 3.38 -16.77
C ILE A 188 -7.64 4.23 -17.21
N MET A 189 -8.11 5.09 -16.31
CA MET A 189 -9.22 6.01 -16.56
C MET A 189 -8.73 7.45 -16.45
N VAL A 190 -8.71 8.15 -17.59
CA VAL A 190 -8.33 9.58 -17.65
C VAL A 190 -9.58 10.44 -17.48
N GLN A 191 -9.69 11.17 -16.36
CA GLN A 191 -10.82 12.05 -16.11
C GLN A 191 -10.40 13.39 -15.52
N GLY A 192 -10.78 14.47 -16.21
CA GLY A 192 -10.60 15.83 -15.73
C GLY A 192 -9.12 16.16 -15.50
N ASN A 193 -8.77 16.34 -14.22
CA ASN A 193 -7.43 16.70 -13.74
C ASN A 193 -6.69 15.54 -13.06
N THR A 194 -7.23 14.33 -13.14
CA THR A 194 -6.69 13.13 -12.51
C THR A 194 -6.70 11.95 -13.48
N VAL A 195 -5.76 11.04 -13.31
CA VAL A 195 -5.76 9.75 -13.99
C VAL A 195 -5.85 8.68 -12.90
N ALA A 196 -6.91 7.88 -12.93
CA ALA A 196 -7.09 6.76 -12.02
C ALA A 196 -6.55 5.49 -12.69
N CYS A 197 -5.65 4.79 -12.00
CA CYS A 197 -5.05 3.55 -12.44
C CYS A 197 -5.41 2.43 -11.46
N MET A 198 -5.67 1.23 -11.97
CA MET A 198 -5.85 0.02 -11.16
C MET A 198 -4.99 -1.11 -11.72
N GLY A 199 -4.27 -1.82 -10.87
CA GLY A 199 -3.43 -2.94 -11.29
C GLY A 199 -2.46 -3.37 -10.19
N THR A 200 -1.44 -4.15 -10.57
CA THR A 200 -0.38 -4.57 -9.65
C THR A 200 0.57 -3.41 -9.33
N TYR A 201 1.29 -3.48 -8.21
CA TYR A 201 2.26 -2.43 -7.82
C TYR A 201 3.30 -2.11 -8.90
N LYS A 202 3.81 -3.13 -9.60
CA LYS A 202 4.78 -2.94 -10.69
C LYS A 202 4.16 -2.19 -11.87
N GLY A 203 2.96 -2.60 -12.28
CA GLY A 203 2.22 -1.94 -13.35
C GLY A 203 1.85 -0.50 -13.02
N LEU A 204 1.41 -0.23 -11.79
CA LEU A 204 1.08 1.13 -11.33
C LEU A 204 2.29 2.06 -11.36
N LYS A 205 3.46 1.58 -10.94
CA LYS A 205 4.70 2.38 -10.99
C LYS A 205 5.08 2.74 -12.43
N GLN A 206 4.94 1.81 -13.36
CA GLN A 206 5.15 2.07 -14.79
C GLN A 206 4.12 3.05 -15.34
N ALA A 207 2.82 2.81 -15.08
CA ALA A 207 1.74 3.67 -15.53
C ALA A 207 1.90 5.11 -15.02
N ARG A 208 2.24 5.28 -13.74
CA ARG A 208 2.53 6.59 -13.14
C ARG A 208 3.63 7.33 -13.88
N ARG A 209 4.75 6.67 -14.13
CA ARG A 209 5.87 7.24 -14.88
C ARG A 209 5.44 7.71 -16.26
N VAL A 210 4.72 6.87 -17.01
CA VAL A 210 4.22 7.21 -18.35
C VAL A 210 3.29 8.42 -18.32
N VAL A 211 2.38 8.50 -17.34
CA VAL A 211 1.44 9.61 -17.20
C VAL A 211 2.16 10.91 -16.86
N GLU A 212 3.08 10.88 -15.90
CA GLU A 212 3.86 12.05 -15.48
C GLU A 212 4.78 12.55 -16.61
N ASP A 213 5.50 11.65 -17.28
CA ASP A 213 6.37 11.97 -18.42
C ASP A 213 5.58 12.53 -19.60
N CYS A 214 4.38 12.00 -19.87
CA CYS A 214 3.46 12.53 -20.87
C CYS A 214 3.05 13.99 -20.57
N MET A 215 2.83 14.30 -19.30
CA MET A 215 2.54 15.67 -18.86
C MET A 215 3.78 16.56 -18.91
N ASN A 216 5.00 15.99 -18.80
CA ASN A 216 6.30 16.65 -18.92
C ASN A 216 6.84 16.73 -20.36
N ASN A 217 5.96 16.66 -21.36
CA ASN A 217 6.28 16.80 -22.79
C ASN A 217 6.95 15.60 -23.47
N VAL A 218 7.13 14.47 -22.79
CA VAL A 218 7.55 13.23 -23.45
C VAL A 218 6.35 12.62 -24.16
N HIS A 219 6.52 12.04 -25.34
CA HIS A 219 5.40 11.38 -26.02
C HIS A 219 5.20 9.97 -25.44
N PRO A 220 3.97 9.54 -25.06
CA PRO A 220 3.73 8.23 -24.44
C PRO A 220 4.19 7.04 -25.32
N ILE A 221 4.19 7.21 -26.64
CA ILE A 221 4.73 6.23 -27.60
C ILE A 221 6.18 5.81 -27.28
N TYR A 222 7.02 6.69 -26.73
CA TYR A 222 8.39 6.33 -26.37
C TYR A 222 8.49 5.33 -25.21
N HIS A 223 7.44 5.22 -24.40
CA HIS A 223 7.36 4.21 -23.35
C HIS A 223 6.66 2.91 -23.81
N ILE A 224 6.04 2.94 -24.99
CA ILE A 224 5.32 1.79 -25.59
C ILE A 224 6.28 0.96 -26.47
N LYS A 225 7.38 1.56 -26.92
CA LYS A 225 8.38 0.95 -27.80
C LYS A 225 9.37 0.07 -27.05
#